data_AF-A0A066SYI3-F1
#
_entry.id   AF-A0A066SYI3-F1
#
_cell.length_a   1.000
_cell.length_b   1.000
_cell.length_c   1.000
_cell.angle_alpha   90.00
_cell.angle_beta   90.00
_cell.angle_gamma   90.00
#
_symmetry.space_group_name_H-M   'P 1'
#
loop_
_entity.id
_entity.type
_entity.pdbx_description
1 polymer ?
#
loop_
_entity_poly.entity_id
_entity_poly.type
_entity_poly.pdbx_seq_one_letter_code
_entity_poly.pdbx_strand_id
1 'polypeptide(L)' 'MKKTKTHTGLLASKDKTRRVSLYETPTAWCIRGQECYSKSTGRRCGSHDSLSRLRLDSIKPVE' A
#
# COMPACT_ATOMS: atom_id res chain seq x y z
N MET A 1 -5.40 -14.06 -13.34
CA MET A 1 -4.32 -14.44 -12.39
C MET A 1 -4.49 -13.64 -11.09
N LYS A 2 -4.60 -14.30 -9.92
CA LYS A 2 -4.61 -13.60 -8.62
C LYS A 2 -3.17 -13.15 -8.34
N LYS A 3 -2.96 -11.86 -8.08
CA LYS A 3 -1.64 -11.35 -7.70
C LYS A 3 -1.33 -11.82 -6.28
N THR A 4 -0.28 -12.65 -6.13
CA THR A 4 0.16 -13.16 -4.83
C THR A 4 0.53 -12.00 -3.92
N LYS A 5 -0.01 -12.02 -2.70
CA LYS A 5 0.33 -11.04 -1.68
C LYS A 5 1.67 -11.43 -1.09
N THR A 6 2.64 -10.54 -1.19
CA THR A 6 4.01 -10.77 -0.73
C THR A 6 4.33 -10.01 0.56
N HIS A 7 3.53 -8.99 0.89
CA HIS A 7 3.79 -8.12 2.04
C HIS A 7 2.50 -7.74 2.76
N THR A 8 2.64 -7.23 3.97
CA THR A 8 1.60 -6.51 4.71
C THR A 8 2.12 -5.14 5.11
N GLY A 9 1.22 -4.18 5.30
CA GLY A 9 1.56 -2.85 5.80
C GLY A 9 0.37 -2.19 6.47
N LEU A 10 0.60 -1.05 7.11
CA LEU A 10 -0.44 -0.22 7.70
C LEU A 10 -0.79 0.92 6.75
N LEU A 11 -2.08 1.00 6.41
CA LEU A 11 -2.65 2.11 5.68
C LEU A 11 -3.29 3.08 6.67
N ALA A 12 -2.74 4.29 6.77
CA ALA A 12 -3.34 5.37 7.52
C ALA A 12 -4.28 6.16 6.61
N SER A 13 -5.57 6.17 6.93
CA SER A 13 -6.59 7.03 6.33
C SER A 13 -7.05 8.05 7.37
N LYS A 14 -7.75 9.11 6.94
CA LYS A 14 -8.15 10.28 7.75
C LYS A 14 -8.51 9.98 9.21
N ASP A 15 -9.25 8.90 9.45
CA ASP A 15 -9.77 8.55 10.77
C ASP A 15 -9.22 7.22 11.33
N LYS A 16 -8.64 6.37 10.47
CA LYS A 16 -8.35 4.97 10.82
C LYS A 16 -7.07 4.49 10.19
N THR A 17 -6.29 3.75 10.98
CA THR A 17 -5.18 2.94 10.48
C THR A 17 -5.63 1.49 10.38
N ARG A 18 -5.47 0.87 9.21
CA ARG A 18 -5.81 -0.54 8.99
C ARG A 18 -4.64 -1.32 8.43
N ARG A 19 -4.50 -2.60 8.79
CA ARG A 19 -3.52 -3.51 8.19
C ARG A 19 -4.04 -4.02 6.85
N VAL A 20 -3.19 -4.00 5.83
CA VAL A 20 -3.53 -4.37 4.44
C VAL A 20 -2.48 -5.30 3.87
N SER A 21 -2.90 -6.28 3.08
CA SER A 21 -2.00 -7.14 2.32
C SER A 21 -1.65 -6.48 0.99
N LEU A 22 -0.37 -6.46 0.68
CA LEU A 22 0.24 -5.78 -0.46
C LEU A 22 0.88 -6.82 -1.37
N TYR A 23 0.85 -6.56 -2.67
CA TYR A 23 1.81 -7.17 -3.59
C TYR A 23 2.78 -6.09 -4.04
N GLU A 24 4.04 -6.48 -4.15
CA GLU A 24 5.09 -5.60 -4.63
C GLU A 24 5.01 -5.45 -6.15
N THR A 25 5.19 -4.22 -6.64
CA THR A 25 5.52 -3.95 -8.05
C THR A 25 6.86 -3.21 -8.11
N PRO A 26 7.49 -3.05 -9.27
CA PRO A 26 8.78 -2.33 -9.37
C PRO A 26 8.73 -0.92 -8.76
N THR A 27 7.60 -0.21 -8.90
CA THR A 27 7.47 1.20 -8.51
C THR A 27 6.51 1.46 -7.34
N ALA A 28 5.68 0.47 -6.96
CA ALA A 28 4.60 0.68 -6.00
C ALA A 28 4.30 -0.55 -5.12
N TRP A 29 3.60 -0.28 -4.02
CA TRP A 29 2.93 -1.25 -3.16
C TRP A 29 1.45 -1.27 -3.47
N CYS A 30 0.92 -2.40 -3.90
CA CYS A 30 -0.47 -2.47 -4.35
C CYS A 30 -1.35 -3.35 -3.45
N ILE A 31 -2.44 -2.77 -2.96
CA ILE A 31 -3.47 -3.47 -2.20
C ILE A 31 -4.43 -4.19 -3.15
N ARG A 32 -4.83 -3.57 -4.25
CA ARG A 32 -5.66 -4.18 -5.32
C ARG A 32 -5.31 -3.56 -6.66
N GLY A 33 -5.99 -3.93 -7.75
CA GLY A 33 -5.68 -3.42 -9.09
C GLY A 33 -5.73 -1.89 -9.20
N GLN A 34 -6.65 -1.22 -8.50
CA GLN A 34 -6.85 0.24 -8.55
C GLN A 34 -6.28 0.99 -7.32
N GLU A 35 -5.64 0.28 -6.39
CA GLU A 35 -5.19 0.86 -5.13
C GLU A 35 -3.71 0.51 -4.91
N CYS A 36 -2.85 1.40 -5.39
CA CYS A 36 -1.39 1.30 -5.37
C CYS A 36 -0.78 2.56 -4.74
N TYR A 37 0.32 2.37 -4.02
CA TYR A 37 1.01 3.40 -3.26
C TYR A 37 2.48 3.45 -3.65
N SER A 38 3.03 4.65 -3.81
CA SER A 38 4.44 4.87 -4.14
C SER A 38 5.36 4.29 -3.08
N LYS A 39 6.40 3.55 -3.48
CA LYS A 39 7.42 3.02 -2.55
C LYS A 39 8.28 4.10 -1.90
N SER A 40 8.39 5.28 -2.52
CA SER A 40 9.21 6.37 -2.00
C SER A 40 8.46 7.27 -1.02
N THR A 41 7.16 7.49 -1.26
CA THR A 41 6.38 8.45 -0.47
C THR A 41 5.23 7.84 0.33
N GLY A 42 4.81 6.61 0.00
CA GLY A 42 3.62 6.00 0.57
C GLY A 42 2.30 6.66 0.13
N ARG A 43 2.32 7.64 -0.78
CA ARG A 43 1.10 8.27 -1.32
C ARG A 43 0.43 7.37 -2.36
N ARG A 44 -0.89 7.50 -2.52
CA ARG A 44 -1.65 6.77 -3.55
C ARG A 44 -1.28 7.26 -4.95
N CYS A 45 -0.94 6.34 -5.85
CA CYS A 45 -0.73 6.64 -7.26
C CYS A 45 -2.06 7.06 -7.91
N GLY A 46 -2.03 8.15 -8.69
CA GLY A 46 -3.21 8.66 -9.41
C GLY A 46 -4.23 9.43 -8.55
N SER A 47 -3.99 9.60 -7.25
CA SER A 47 -4.86 10.41 -6.37
C SER A 47 -4.04 11.13 -5.32
N HIS A 48 -3.40 12.23 -5.74
CA HIS A 48 -2.56 13.06 -4.87
C HIS A 48 -3.32 13.69 -3.70
N ASP A 49 -4.63 13.92 -3.87
CA ASP A 49 -5.52 14.46 -2.84
C ASP A 49 -5.97 13.40 -1.81
N SER A 50 -5.67 12.12 -2.06
CA SER A 50 -6.06 11.06 -1.12
C SER A 50 -5.37 11.25 0.22
N LEU A 51 -6.19 11.42 1.27
CA LEU A 51 -5.74 11.43 2.66
C LEU A 51 -5.22 10.06 3.13
N SER A 52 -5.30 9.03 2.29
CA SER A 52 -4.77 7.71 2.60
C SER A 52 -3.28 7.62 2.26
N ARG A 53 -2.46 7.24 3.24
CA ARG A 53 -1.03 7.04 3.11
C ARG A 53 -0.61 5.69 3.67
N LEU A 54 0.16 4.95 2.88
CA LEU A 54 0.81 3.73 3.32
C LEU A 54 2.03 4.08 4.17
N ARG A 55 2.11 3.52 5.38
CA ARG A 55 3.30 3.65 6.23
C ARG A 55 4.38 2.71 5.74
N LEU A 56 5.38 3.25 5.04
CA LEU A 56 6.47 2.47 4.45
C LEU A 56 7.27 1.68 5.50
N ASP A 57 7.51 2.28 6.67
CA ASP A 57 8.16 1.63 7.81
C ASP A 57 7.42 0.40 8.34
N SER A 58 6.09 0.37 8.19
CA SER A 58 5.28 -0.76 8.67
C SER A 58 5.22 -1.94 7.71
N ILE A 59 5.86 -1.83 6.53
CA ILE A 59 5.77 -2.84 5.48
C ILE A 59 6.69 -4.01 5.83
N LYS A 60 6.11 -5.21 5.89
CA LYS A 60 6.82 -6.45 6.20
C LYS A 60 6.41 -7.55 5.23
N PRO A 61 7.31 -8.46 4.83
CA PRO A 61 6.94 -9.62 4.04
C PRO A 61 5.89 -10.47 4.79
N VAL A 62 5.00 -11.13 4.06
CA VAL A 62 4.19 -12.22 4.62
C VAL A 62 5.01 -13.49 4.45
N GLU A 63 5.34 -14.14 5.56
CA GLU A 63 5.92 -15.50 5.56
C GLU A 63 4.88 -16.53 5.13
#